data_AF-A0A662CN15-F1
#
_entry.id   AF-A0A662CN15-F1
#
_cell.length_a   1.000
_cell.length_b   1.000
_cell.length_c   1.000
_cell.angle_alpha   90.00
_cell.angle_beta   90.00
_cell.angle_gamma   90.00
#
_symmetry.space_group_name_H-M   'P 1'
#
loop_
_entity.id
_entity.type
_entity.pdbx_description
1 polymer ?
#
loop_
_entity_poly.entity_id
_entity_poly.type
_entity_poly.pdbx_seq_one_letter_code
_entity_poly.pdbx_strand_id
1 'polypeptide(L)' 'MEKALTRALSGFLPICANCKKIRDGQWLWIQLENYIKRHTEAVLSHSICPECMSKLYSALNDTMENLEKEG' A
#
# COMPACT_ATOMS: atom_id res chain seq x y z
N MET A 1 -32.37 8.22 -14.31
CA MET A 1 -31.65 6.97 -14.00
C MET A 1 -30.19 7.19 -14.36
N GLU A 2 -29.35 7.67 -13.43
CA GLU A 2 -27.92 7.92 -13.76
C GLU A 2 -27.04 8.04 -12.50
N LYS A 3 -27.21 7.16 -11.50
CA LYS A 3 -26.47 7.25 -10.22
C LYS A 3 -25.63 6.03 -9.83
N ALA A 4 -25.55 5.01 -10.68
CA ALA A 4 -24.88 3.75 -10.31
C ALA A 4 -23.53 3.51 -11.00
N LEU A 5 -23.24 4.13 -12.16
CA LEU A 5 -22.05 3.79 -12.94
C LEU A 5 -20.79 4.62 -12.59
N THR A 6 -20.94 5.80 -11.98
CA THR A 6 -19.82 6.66 -11.55
C THR A 6 -19.02 6.08 -10.38
N ARG A 7 -19.54 5.05 -9.70
CA ARG A 7 -18.98 4.56 -8.43
C ARG A 7 -17.84 3.54 -8.54
N ALA A 8 -17.57 2.99 -9.73
CA ALA A 8 -16.61 1.89 -9.86
C ALA A 8 -15.31 2.25 -10.60
N LEU A 9 -15.28 3.25 -11.51
CA LEU A 9 -14.09 3.61 -12.30
C LEU A 9 -14.18 5.05 -12.85
N SER A 10 -13.92 6.08 -12.05
CA SER A 10 -13.33 7.33 -12.55
C SER A 10 -11.81 7.24 -12.33
N GLY A 11 -11.18 6.39 -13.15
CA GLY A 11 -9.99 5.58 -12.83
C GLY A 11 -8.62 6.27 -12.77
N PHE A 12 -8.55 7.57 -12.49
CA PHE A 12 -7.27 8.27 -12.33
C PHE A 12 -7.18 8.95 -10.97
N LEU A 13 -6.40 8.38 -10.05
CA LEU A 13 -6.07 9.02 -8.79
C LEU A 13 -4.83 9.90 -9.00
N PRO A 14 -4.94 11.23 -8.86
CA PRO A 14 -3.77 12.09 -8.94
C PRO A 14 -2.86 11.81 -7.74
N ILE A 15 -1.70 11.20 -7.99
CA ILE A 15 -0.68 10.91 -6.98
C ILE A 15 0.56 11.79 -7.14
N CYS A 16 1.25 12.07 -6.04
CA CYS A 16 2.58 12.67 -6.08
C CYS A 16 3.60 11.62 -6.53
N ALA A 17 4.36 11.89 -7.60
CA ALA A 17 5.36 10.96 -8.09
C ALA A 17 6.46 10.64 -7.07
N ASN A 18 6.80 11.60 -6.19
CA ASN A 18 7.82 11.46 -5.15
C ASN A 18 7.30 10.72 -3.91
N CYS A 19 6.28 11.25 -3.24
CA CYS A 19 5.83 10.74 -1.94
C CYS A 19 4.56 9.88 -1.98
N LYS A 20 3.99 9.63 -3.18
CA LYS A 20 2.82 8.77 -3.42
C LYS A 20 1.52 9.18 -2.71
N LYS A 21 1.48 10.35 -2.06
CA LYS A 21 0.24 10.93 -1.54
C LYS A 21 -0.78 11.13 -2.65
N ILE A 22 -2.05 10.91 -2.35
CA ILE A 22 -3.19 11.17 -3.24
C ILE A 22 -3.68 12.59 -2.99
N ARG A 23 -3.96 13.32 -4.08
CA ARG A 23 -4.65 14.60 -4.02
C ARG A 23 -6.16 14.38 -4.02
N ASP A 24 -6.80 14.84 -2.96
CA ASP A 24 -8.25 14.82 -2.81
C ASP A 24 -8.90 16.00 -3.55
N GLY A 25 -10.22 15.96 -3.76
CA GLY A 25 -11.01 16.99 -4.43
C GLY A 25 -10.96 18.37 -3.76
N GLN A 26 -10.45 18.45 -2.53
CA GLN A 26 -10.25 19.68 -1.75
C GLN A 26 -8.82 20.25 -1.84
N TRP A 27 -8.02 19.83 -2.83
CA TRP A 27 -6.62 20.27 -3.00
C TRP A 27 -5.66 19.83 -1.87
N LEU A 28 -6.11 18.97 -0.96
CA LEU A 28 -5.29 18.40 0.11
C LEU A 28 -4.57 17.14 -0.36
N TRP A 29 -3.31 16.99 0.06
CA TRP A 29 -2.50 15.79 -0.16
C TRP A 29 -2.57 14.87 1.04
N ILE A 30 -3.17 13.70 0.88
CA ILE A 30 -3.35 12.71 1.94
C ILE A 30 -2.58 11.41 1.64
N GLN A 31 -2.26 10.66 2.69
CA GLN A 31 -1.66 9.33 2.55
C GLN A 31 -2.60 8.36 1.85
N LEU A 32 -2.02 7.41 1.12
CA LEU A 32 -2.76 6.38 0.37
C LEU A 32 -3.67 5.56 1.27
N GLU A 33 -3.16 5.18 2.44
CA GLU A 33 -3.86 4.39 3.45
C GLU A 33 -5.11 5.11 3.94
N ASN A 34 -4.99 6.43 4.18
CA ASN A 34 -6.11 7.27 4.58
C ASN A 34 -7.15 7.40 3.47
N TYR A 35 -6.72 7.48 2.21
CA TYR A 35 -7.64 7.51 1.07
C TYR A 35 -8.42 6.19 0.96
N ILE A 36 -7.74 5.05 1.01
CA ILE A 36 -8.37 3.71 0.93
C ILE A 36 -9.38 3.54 2.07
N LYS A 37 -8.98 3.80 3.31
CA LYS A 37 -9.86 3.70 4.49
C LYS A 37 -11.12 4.56 4.41
N ARG A 38 -11.07 5.71 3.72
CA ARG A 38 -12.23 6.62 3.55
C ARG A 38 -13.17 6.20 2.43
N HIS A 39 -12.68 5.47 1.42
CA HIS A 39 -13.43 5.18 0.20
C HIS A 39 -13.79 3.69 0.04
N THR A 40 -13.28 2.81 0.90
CA THR A 40 -13.56 1.38 0.89
C THR A 40 -13.67 0.84 2.33
N GLU A 41 -14.16 -0.40 2.46
CA GLU A 41 -14.15 -1.13 3.74
C GLU A 41 -12.83 -1.88 3.98
N ALA A 42 -11.83 -1.69 3.12
CA ALA A 42 -10.57 -2.41 3.20
C ALA A 42 -9.72 -1.95 4.40
N VAL A 43 -9.09 -2.92 5.06
CA VAL A 43 -8.12 -2.68 6.14
C VAL A 43 -6.73 -3.05 5.63
N LEU A 44 -5.77 -2.14 5.81
CA LEU A 44 -4.39 -2.35 5.37
C LEU A 44 -3.52 -2.88 6.52
N SER A 45 -2.79 -3.96 6.24
CA SER A 45 -1.73 -4.48 7.10
C SER A 45 -0.36 -3.98 6.63
N HIS A 46 0.60 -3.87 7.55
CA HIS A 46 1.97 -3.44 7.26
C HIS A 46 2.95 -4.63 7.28
N SER A 47 2.84 -5.50 6.28
CA SER A 47 3.79 -6.60 6.06
C SER A 47 4.99 -6.16 5.22
N ILE A 48 6.13 -6.83 5.38
CA ILE A 48 7.32 -6.66 4.53
C ILE A 48 7.32 -7.80 3.50
N CYS A 49 7.41 -7.48 2.21
CA CYS A 49 7.51 -8.52 1.17
C CYS A 49 8.90 -9.20 1.20
N PRO A 50 9.06 -10.42 0.65
CA PRO A 50 10.34 -11.13 0.65
C PRO A 50 11.50 -10.33 0.04
N GLU A 51 11.24 -9.56 -1.02
CA GLU A 51 12.23 -8.69 -1.65
C GLU A 51 12.72 -7.58 -0.69
N CYS A 52 11.80 -6.90 -0.01
CA CYS A 52 12.14 -5.89 0.98
C CYS A 52 12.83 -6.50 2.21
N MET A 53 12.44 -7.70 2.62
CA MET A 53 13.08 -8.42 3.72
C MET A 53 14.55 -8.70 3.39
N SER A 54 14.82 -9.27 2.21
CA SER A 54 16.19 -9.52 1.73
C SER A 54 17.03 -8.24 1.65
N LYS A 55 16.44 -7.13 1.20
CA LYS A 55 17.15 -5.84 1.08
C LYS A 55 17.43 -5.15 2.42
N LEU A 56 16.44 -5.12 3.32
CA LEU A 56 16.51 -4.35 4.57
C LEU A 56 17.12 -5.15 5.72
N TYR A 57 16.94 -6.48 5.69
CA TYR A 57 17.30 -7.39 6.77
C TYR A 57 18.10 -8.59 6.26
N SER A 58 18.99 -8.37 5.28
CA SER A 58 19.83 -9.41 4.68
C SER A 58 20.53 -10.29 5.74
N ALA A 59 21.13 -9.67 6.77
CA ALA A 59 21.82 -10.39 7.84
C ALA A 59 20.91 -11.26 8.72
N LEU A 60 19.62 -10.91 8.85
CA LEU A 60 18.63 -11.73 9.55
C LEU A 60 18.10 -12.85 8.65
N ASN A 61 18.02 -12.61 7.34
CA ASN A 61 17.58 -13.60 6.37
C ASN A 61 18.56 -14.79 6.32
N ASP A 62 19.86 -14.51 6.35
CA ASP A 62 20.91 -15.54 6.37
C ASP A 62 20.84 -16.40 7.65
N THR A 63 20.42 -15.82 8.78
CA THR A 63 20.31 -16.55 10.04
C THR A 63 19.02 -17.37 10.14
N MET A 64 17.91 -16.89 9.58
CA MET A 64 16.65 -17.65 9.53
C MET A 64 16.76 -18.91 8.65
N GLU A 65 17.45 -18.84 7.51
CA GLU A 65 17.66 -20.00 6.62
C GLU A 65 18.49 -21.12 7.27
N ASN A 66 19.32 -20.78 8.26
CA ASN A 66 20.12 -21.75 9.01
C ASN A 66 19.32 -22.42 10.14
N LEU A 67 18.37 -21.71 10.76
CA LEU A 67 17.52 -22.27 11.82
C LEU A 67 16.48 -23.27 11.27
N GLU A 68 15.98 -23.05 10.06
CA GLU A 68 15.07 -24.01 9.39
C GLU A 68 15.75 -25.32 8.98
N LYS A 69 17.08 -25.35 8.90
CA LYS A 69 17.87 -26.55 8.55
C LYS A 69 18.24 -27.42 9.75
N GLU A 70 18.02 -26.92 10.97
CA GLU A 70 18.34 -27.62 12.23
C GLU A 70 17.09 -28.16 12.95
N GLY A 71 15.90 -27.99 12.37
CA GLY A 71 14.60 -28.46 12.89
C GLY A 71 14.07 -29.72 12.22
#